data_AF-A0A7V9KZR9-F1
#
_entry.id   AF-A0A7V9KZR9-F1
#
_cell.length_a   1.000
_cell.length_b   1.000
_cell.length_c   1.000
_cell.angle_alpha   90.00
_cell.angle_beta   90.00
_cell.angle_gamma   90.00
#
_symmetry.space_group_name_H-M   'P 1'
#
loop_
_entity.id
_entity.type
_entity.pdbx_description
1 polymer ?
#
loop_
_entity_poly.entity_id
_entity_poly.type
_entity_poly.pdbx_seq_one_letter_code
_entity_poly.pdbx_strand_id
1 'polypeptide(L)'
;MTPEEREALARARARLNLLDLYPRPVRIDRVRVFTVPLFFKLPRLRRYAGYALWRTILLRRPPGRGSGDDLVTHELCHIWQMQNRPFDVILKFLTTRYRRNPYEREARRAVEETRAC
;
A
#
# COMPACT_ATOMS: atom_id res chain seq x y z
N MET A 1 7.71 -10.96 9.48
CA MET A 1 6.80 -11.21 8.35
C MET A 1 6.39 -12.67 8.40
N THR A 2 5.11 -12.93 8.63
CA THR A 2 4.55 -14.28 8.63
C THR A 2 4.39 -14.81 7.19
N PRO A 3 4.15 -16.12 7.00
CA PRO A 3 3.82 -16.67 5.69
C PRO A 3 2.60 -16.00 5.04
N GLU A 4 1.52 -15.74 5.81
CA GLU A 4 0.32 -15.10 5.28
C GLU A 4 0.57 -13.66 4.82
N GLU A 5 1.41 -12.92 5.56
CA GLU A 5 1.84 -11.57 5.18
C GLU A 5 2.66 -11.57 3.87
N ARG A 6 3.49 -12.60 3.67
CA ARG A 6 4.27 -12.78 2.44
C ARG A 6 3.37 -13.13 1.27
N GLU A 7 2.41 -14.03 1.44
CA GLU A 7 1.47 -14.42 0.40
C GLU A 7 0.56 -13.26 -0.01
N ALA A 8 0.05 -12.50 0.95
CA ALA A 8 -0.75 -11.31 0.66
C ALA A 8 0.06 -10.27 -0.13
N LEU A 9 1.33 -10.07 0.23
CA LEU A 9 2.24 -9.20 -0.52
C LEU A 9 2.50 -9.72 -1.94
N ALA A 10 2.64 -11.04 -2.13
CA ALA A 10 2.81 -11.65 -3.43
C ALA A 10 1.58 -11.50 -4.32
N ARG A 11 0.37 -11.72 -3.77
CA ARG A 11 -0.91 -11.49 -4.49
C ARG A 11 -1.08 -10.02 -4.87
N ALA A 12 -0.82 -9.11 -3.94
CA ALA A 12 -0.84 -7.67 -4.20
C ALA A 12 0.13 -7.26 -5.32
N ARG A 13 1.35 -7.82 -5.32
CA ARG A 13 2.31 -7.61 -6.41
C ARG A 13 1.80 -8.14 -7.73
N ALA A 14 1.23 -9.36 -7.75
CA ALA A 14 0.69 -9.96 -8.96
C ALA A 14 -0.39 -9.07 -9.56
N ARG A 15 -1.31 -8.54 -8.73
CA ARG A 15 -2.33 -7.56 -9.14
C ARG A 15 -1.71 -6.31 -9.74
N LEU A 16 -0.77 -5.67 -9.05
CA LEU A 16 -0.13 -4.44 -9.55
C LEU A 16 0.69 -4.65 -10.82
N ASN A 17 1.28 -5.83 -11.01
CA ASN A 17 2.02 -6.15 -12.23
C ASN A 17 1.10 -6.26 -13.47
N LEU A 18 -0.22 -6.34 -13.31
CA LEU A 18 -1.16 -6.27 -14.43
C LEU A 18 -1.32 -4.83 -14.95
N LEU A 19 -0.86 -3.84 -14.19
CA LEU A 19 -0.97 -2.44 -14.51
C LEU A 19 0.36 -1.90 -15.01
N ASP A 20 0.34 -1.06 -16.04
CA ASP A 20 1.51 -0.35 -16.57
C ASP A 20 1.60 1.09 -16.02
N LEU A 21 1.33 1.28 -14.72
CA LEU A 21 1.34 2.62 -14.10
C LEU A 21 2.73 3.26 -14.11
N TYR A 22 3.79 2.45 -14.01
CA TYR A 22 5.17 2.92 -13.98
C TYR A 22 6.10 2.02 -14.79
N PRO A 23 7.16 2.58 -15.41
CA PRO A 23 8.09 1.81 -16.25
C PRO A 23 8.82 0.68 -15.51
N ARG A 24 9.06 0.83 -14.21
CA ARG A 24 9.72 -0.20 -13.39
C ARG A 24 8.67 -0.89 -12.54
N PRO A 25 8.55 -2.22 -12.57
CA PRO A 25 7.57 -2.96 -11.78
C PRO A 25 7.86 -2.84 -10.28
N VAL A 26 6.84 -3.08 -9.45
CA VAL A 26 6.99 -2.98 -8.00
C VAL A 26 7.95 -4.05 -7.46
N ARG A 27 8.96 -3.61 -6.71
CA ARG A 27 9.94 -4.50 -6.08
C ARG A 27 9.53 -4.78 -4.65
N ILE A 28 9.23 -6.05 -4.34
CA ILE A 28 8.83 -6.49 -3.00
C ILE A 28 9.93 -7.16 -2.19
N ASP A 29 11.13 -7.38 -2.77
CA ASP A 29 12.21 -8.15 -2.13
C ASP A 29 12.65 -7.58 -0.77
N ARG A 30 12.51 -6.25 -0.63
CA ARG A 30 12.85 -5.51 0.59
C ARG A 30 11.62 -4.94 1.30
N VAL A 31 10.41 -5.23 0.81
CA VAL A 31 9.18 -4.74 1.40
C VAL A 31 8.80 -5.64 2.57
N ARG A 32 8.55 -5.03 3.72
CA ARG A 32 8.13 -5.74 4.93
C ARG A 32 6.70 -5.38 5.26
N VAL A 33 5.91 -6.36 5.63
CA VAL A 33 4.56 -6.18 6.15
C VAL A 33 4.62 -6.49 7.64
N PHE A 34 4.03 -5.62 8.46
CA PHE A 34 3.90 -5.82 9.88
C PHE A 34 2.49 -5.53 10.34
N THR A 35 1.93 -6.48 11.10
CA THR A 35 0.67 -6.29 11.80
C THR A 35 0.92 -5.65 13.16
N VAL A 36 0.54 -4.38 13.32
CA VAL A 36 0.83 -3.58 14.54
C VAL A 36 -0.45 -2.95 15.12
N PRO A 37 -1.38 -3.74 15.69
CA PRO A 37 -2.69 -3.25 16.13
C PRO A 37 -2.59 -2.13 17.19
N LEU A 38 -1.55 -2.16 18.05
CA LEU A 38 -1.32 -1.11 19.05
C LEU A 38 -1.05 0.26 18.40
N PHE A 39 -0.35 0.29 17.26
CA PHE A 39 -0.08 1.54 16.52
C PHE A 39 -1.37 2.22 16.09
N PHE A 40 -2.37 1.44 15.69
CA PHE A 40 -3.68 1.92 15.26
C PHE A 40 -4.66 2.19 16.42
N LYS A 41 -4.30 1.89 17.67
CA LYS A 41 -5.09 2.31 18.85
C LYS A 41 -4.98 3.80 19.13
N LEU A 42 -3.96 4.49 18.60
CA LEU A 42 -3.80 5.93 18.77
C LEU A 42 -4.91 6.69 18.03
N PRO A 43 -5.53 7.72 18.64
CA PRO A 43 -6.73 8.38 18.11
C PRO A 43 -6.52 9.00 16.71
N ARG A 44 -5.32 9.49 16.40
CA ARG A 44 -4.98 10.06 15.08
C ARG A 44 -4.77 9.01 13.99
N LEU A 45 -4.39 7.80 14.37
CA LEU A 45 -4.01 6.71 13.46
C LEU A 45 -5.16 5.70 13.27
N ARG A 46 -6.13 5.69 14.20
CA ARG A 46 -7.32 4.83 14.17
C ARG A 46 -8.19 5.02 12.92
N ARG A 47 -8.09 6.17 12.26
CA ARG A 47 -8.85 6.49 11.04
C ARG A 47 -8.40 5.70 9.80
N TYR A 48 -7.21 5.10 9.83
CA TYR A 48 -6.69 4.30 8.72
C TYR A 48 -6.61 2.82 9.12
N ALA A 49 -6.70 1.94 8.12
CA ALA A 49 -6.58 0.48 8.31
C ALA A 49 -5.17 -0.04 7.97
N GLY A 50 -4.43 0.71 7.15
CA GLY A 50 -3.07 0.43 6.71
C GLY A 50 -2.24 1.72 6.62
N TYR A 51 -0.92 1.55 6.53
CA TYR A 51 0.03 2.62 6.26
C TYR A 51 1.21 2.09 5.45
N ALA A 52 1.50 2.75 4.33
CA ALA A 52 2.72 2.58 3.57
C ALA A 52 3.80 3.56 4.03
N LEU A 53 4.91 3.00 4.49
CA LEU A 53 6.20 3.67 4.62
C LEU A 53 7.09 3.27 3.44
N TRP A 54 8.25 3.91 3.31
CA TRP A 54 9.18 3.74 2.18
C TRP A 54 9.44 2.28 1.73
N ARG A 55 9.55 1.35 2.68
CA ARG A 55 9.72 -0.11 2.43
C ARG A 55 8.89 -0.98 3.38
N THR A 56 7.93 -0.39 4.07
CA THR A 56 7.23 -1.08 5.16
C THR A 56 5.75 -0.79 5.11
N ILE A 57 4.93 -1.84 5.10
CA ILE A 57 3.48 -1.76 5.20
C ILE A 57 3.09 -2.11 6.63
N LEU A 58 2.41 -1.20 7.31
CA LEU A 58 1.85 -1.40 8.64
C LEU A 58 0.35 -1.68 8.49
N LEU A 59 -0.13 -2.78 9.05
CA LEU A 59 -1.54 -3.16 9.00
C LEU A 59 -2.13 -3.19 10.41
N ARG A 60 -3.40 -2.77 10.52
CA ARG A 60 -4.13 -2.84 11.80
C ARG A 60 -4.49 -4.27 12.17
N ARG A 61 -4.79 -5.10 11.18
CA ARG A 61 -5.16 -6.52 11.32
C ARG A 61 -4.31 -7.36 10.38
N PRO A 62 -4.09 -8.64 10.68
CA PRO A 62 -3.36 -9.51 9.78
C PRO A 62 -4.13 -9.68 8.46
N PRO A 63 -3.41 -9.82 7.32
CA PRO A 63 -4.03 -10.13 6.04
C PRO A 63 -4.78 -11.48 6.10
N GLY A 64 -5.88 -11.59 5.35
CA GLY A 64 -6.73 -12.79 5.31
C GLY A 64 -7.70 -12.96 6.49
N ARG A 65 -7.35 -12.51 7.71
CA ARG A 65 -8.24 -12.54 8.88
C ARG A 65 -8.95 -11.21 9.18
N GLY A 66 -8.61 -10.12 8.49
CA GLY A 66 -9.30 -8.85 8.70
C GLY A 66 -8.81 -7.65 7.90
N SER A 67 -7.57 -7.67 7.41
CA SER A 67 -7.12 -6.77 6.34
C SER A 67 -7.34 -7.48 5.00
N GLY A 68 -8.13 -6.89 4.10
CA GLY A 68 -8.35 -7.47 2.77
C GLY A 68 -7.15 -7.28 1.86
N ASP A 69 -7.03 -8.12 0.83
CA ASP A 69 -5.97 -8.03 -0.19
C ASP A 69 -5.98 -6.67 -0.92
N ASP A 70 -7.15 -6.02 -1.00
CA ASP A 70 -7.30 -4.65 -1.49
C ASP A 70 -6.49 -3.63 -0.70
N LEU A 71 -6.44 -3.76 0.63
CA LEU A 71 -5.67 -2.86 1.48
C LEU A 71 -4.17 -3.04 1.23
N VAL A 72 -3.70 -4.29 1.12
CA VAL A 72 -2.28 -4.57 0.84
C VAL A 72 -1.89 -4.06 -0.54
N THR A 73 -2.78 -4.21 -1.54
CA THR A 73 -2.59 -3.69 -2.90
C THR A 73 -2.51 -2.16 -2.91
N HIS A 74 -3.40 -1.50 -2.16
CA HIS A 74 -3.39 -0.05 -1.99
C HIS A 74 -2.06 0.46 -1.39
N GLU A 75 -1.64 -0.09 -0.25
CA GLU A 75 -0.41 0.33 0.42
C GLU A 75 0.84 -0.02 -0.41
N LEU A 76 0.82 -1.15 -1.12
CA LEU A 76 1.92 -1.53 -2.01
C LEU A 76 2.02 -0.58 -3.22
N CYS A 77 0.90 -0.06 -3.73
CA CYS A 77 0.89 0.95 -4.78
C CYS A 77 1.64 2.22 -4.32
N HIS A 78 1.48 2.65 -3.07
CA HIS A 78 2.25 3.78 -2.53
C HIS A 78 3.76 3.52 -2.50
N ILE A 79 4.17 2.31 -2.15
CA ILE A 79 5.58 1.92 -2.22
C ILE A 79 6.06 1.95 -3.67
N TRP A 80 5.25 1.47 -4.62
CA TRP A 80 5.59 1.49 -6.04
C TRP A 80 5.77 2.91 -6.59
N GLN A 81 4.86 3.81 -6.20
CA GLN A 81 4.93 5.25 -6.49
C GLN A 81 6.22 5.85 -5.91
N MET A 82 6.54 5.56 -4.64
CA MET A 82 7.79 6.02 -4.01
C MET A 82 9.04 5.43 -4.66
N GLN A 83 9.00 4.20 -5.18
CA GLN A 83 10.12 3.59 -5.89
C GLN A 83 10.41 4.28 -7.23
N ASN A 84 9.39 4.82 -7.90
CA ASN A 84 9.54 5.47 -9.20
C ASN A 84 9.68 6.99 -9.11
N ARG A 85 8.96 7.64 -8.18
CA ARG A 85 8.86 9.09 -8.03
C ARG A 85 8.91 9.54 -6.55
N PRO A 86 9.99 9.20 -5.81
CA PRO A 86 10.04 9.41 -4.37
C PRO A 86 9.83 10.87 -3.95
N PHE A 87 10.52 11.81 -4.63
CA PHE A 87 10.46 13.22 -4.29
C PHE A 87 9.09 13.84 -4.59
N ASP A 88 8.49 13.49 -5.73
CA ASP A 88 7.16 14.01 -6.10
C ASP A 88 6.07 13.45 -5.19
N VAL A 89 6.14 12.16 -4.83
CA VAL A 89 5.21 11.56 -3.85
C VAL A 89 5.29 12.28 -2.50
N ILE A 90 6.50 12.46 -1.94
CA ILE A 90 6.69 13.17 -0.67
C ILE A 90 6.15 14.61 -0.78
N LEU A 91 6.53 15.32 -1.84
CA LEU A 91 6.09 16.69 -2.06
C LEU A 91 4.56 16.78 -2.13
N LYS A 92 3.89 15.89 -2.87
CA LYS A 92 2.42 15.89 -2.99
C LYS A 92 1.73 15.53 -1.67
N PHE A 93 2.28 14.60 -0.89
CA PHE A 93 1.75 14.30 0.45
C PHE A 93 1.86 15.48 1.43
N LEU A 94 2.92 16.28 1.32
CA LEU A 94 3.12 17.46 2.18
C LEU A 94 2.32 18.69 1.70
N THR A 95 2.20 18.89 0.38
CA THR A 95 1.61 20.09 -0.21
C THR A 95 0.11 19.94 -0.54
N THR A 96 -0.36 18.71 -0.77
CA THR A 96 -1.72 18.44 -1.23
C THR A 96 -2.53 17.78 -0.12
N ARG A 97 -3.77 18.24 0.08
CA ARG A 97 -4.70 17.56 0.99
C ARG A 97 -4.94 16.12 0.51
N TYR A 98 -5.00 15.19 1.46
CA TYR A 98 -5.25 13.75 1.22
C TYR A 98 -6.32 13.47 0.14
N ARG A 99 -7.48 14.14 0.21
CA ARG A 99 -8.59 13.97 -0.75
C ARG A 99 -8.27 14.35 -2.20
N ARG A 100 -7.31 15.24 -2.43
CA ARG A 100 -6.90 15.72 -3.75
C ARG A 100 -5.55 15.14 -4.19
N ASN A 101 -4.92 14.30 -3.37
CA ASN A 101 -3.62 13.74 -3.69
C ASN A 101 -3.76 12.78 -4.90
N PRO A 102 -3.07 13.04 -6.03
CA PRO A 102 -3.17 12.19 -7.21
C PRO A 102 -2.73 10.74 -6.91
N TYR A 103 -1.74 10.57 -6.04
CA TYR A 103 -1.22 9.27 -5.65
C TYR A 103 -2.21 8.43 -4.84
N GLU A 104 -3.05 9.07 -4.02
CA GLU A 104 -4.17 8.42 -3.31
C GLU A 104 -5.26 7.97 -4.27
N ARG A 105 -5.56 8.78 -5.29
CA ARG A 105 -6.55 8.42 -6.32
C ARG A 105 -6.05 7.27 -7.19
N GLU A 106 -4.78 7.32 -7.59
CA GLU A 106 -4.14 6.25 -8.36
C GLU A 106 -4.12 4.94 -7.59
N ALA A 107 -3.75 4.97 -6.29
CA ALA A 107 -3.76 3.76 -5.47
C ALA A 107 -5.16 3.16 -5.27
N ARG A 108 -6.23 3.99 -5.26
CA ARG A 108 -7.62 3.48 -5.26
C ARG A 108 -8.00 2.86 -6.60
N ARG A 109 -7.68 3.55 -7.68
CA ARG A 109 -7.93 3.08 -9.05
C ARG A 109 -7.22 1.75 -9.32
N ALA A 110 -5.97 1.62 -8.90
CA ALA A 110 -5.19 0.37 -9.04
C ALA A 110 -5.87 -0.81 -8.34
N VAL A 111 -6.45 -0.59 -7.15
CA VAL A 111 -7.23 -1.63 -6.45
C VAL A 111 -8.49 -1.97 -7.23
N GLU A 112 -9.25 -0.96 -7.67
CA GLU A 112 -10.49 -1.14 -8.42
C GLU A 112 -10.27 -1.92 -9.72
N GLU A 113 -9.25 -1.53 -10.50
CA GLU A 113 -8.90 -2.18 -11.79
C GLU A 113 -8.43 -3.62 -11.62
N THR A 114 -7.88 -3.96 -10.45
CA THR A 114 -7.34 -5.30 -10.17
C THR A 114 -8.24 -6.14 -9.27
N ARG A 115 -9.43 -5.65 -8.89
CA ARG A 115 -10.35 -6.36 -7.98
C ARG A 115 -11.07 -7.52 -8.66
N ALA A 116 -11.20 -7.47 -9.98
CA ALA A 116 -11.92 -8.47 -10.79
C ALA A 116 -11.01 -9.56 -11.38
N CYS A 117 -9.70 -9.54 -11.06
CA CYS A 117 -8.72 -10.50 -11.55
C CYS A 117 -8.45 -11.63 -10.54
#